data_AF-A0A7W0AAJ3-F1
#
_entry.id   AF-A0A7W0AAJ3-F1
#
_cell.length_a   1.000
_cell.length_b   1.000
_cell.length_c   1.000
_cell.angle_alpha   90.00
_cell.angle_beta   90.00
_cell.angle_gamma   90.00
#
_symmetry.space_group_name_H-M   'P 1'
#
loop_
_entity.id
_entity.type
_entity.pdbx_description
1 polymer ?
#
loop_
_entity_poly.entity_id
_entity_poly.type
_entity_poly.pdbx_seq_one_letter_code
_entity_poly.pdbx_strand_id
1 'polypeptide(L)'
;FMAVAIVMCIGITLGAMAGFFGGWVDQFVMRLTDVLLAIPLIMLLITAASLFRPSLQTTIIVIGVSSWPGTARLVRGQFLALKNQEFVTAARAMGANPVRIMAQHLFPNTLAIIIVQSTIWLSYAIILEASLSYLGLGVQIPTPSWGNMLQDGQRELLFGAWWLTLFPGLAIFLTVLSFNLLGDGLRDALDPRHQRR
;
A
#
# COMPACT_ATOMS: atom_id res chain seq x y z
N PHE A 1 9.54 -0.73 -2.68
CA PHE A 1 9.04 0.13 -3.78
C PHE A 1 8.18 -0.61 -4.79
N MET A 2 8.69 -1.62 -5.51
CA MET A 2 7.90 -2.31 -6.56
C MET A 2 6.56 -2.89 -6.06
N ALA A 3 6.56 -3.53 -4.89
CA ALA A 3 5.32 -4.04 -4.27
C ALA A 3 4.31 -2.91 -4.05
N VAL A 4 4.75 -1.77 -3.51
CA VAL A 4 3.90 -0.58 -3.31
C VAL A 4 3.37 -0.04 -4.62
N ALA A 5 4.18 0.00 -5.68
CA ALA A 5 3.70 0.42 -7.00
C ALA A 5 2.55 -0.47 -7.50
N ILE A 6 2.61 -1.78 -7.28
CA ILE A 6 1.53 -2.71 -7.61
C ILE A 6 0.30 -2.43 -6.74
N VAL A 7 0.46 -2.32 -5.41
CA VAL A 7 -0.64 -1.99 -4.48
C VAL A 7 -1.34 -0.71 -4.90
N MET A 8 -0.58 0.35 -5.19
CA MET A 8 -1.11 1.65 -5.56
C MET A 8 -1.76 1.58 -6.94
N CYS A 9 -1.14 0.93 -7.93
CA CYS A 9 -1.72 0.82 -9.27
C CYS A 9 -3.08 0.10 -9.24
N ILE A 10 -3.16 -1.07 -8.60
CA ILE A 10 -4.41 -1.83 -8.48
C ILE A 10 -5.43 -1.07 -7.63
N GLY A 11 -5.01 -0.57 -6.47
CA GLY A 11 -5.90 0.12 -5.54
C GLY A 11 -6.50 1.40 -6.12
N ILE A 12 -5.67 2.24 -6.74
CA ILE A 12 -6.12 3.49 -7.36
C ILE A 12 -7.06 3.21 -8.52
N THR A 13 -6.72 2.29 -9.42
CA THR A 13 -7.54 2.00 -10.59
C THR A 13 -8.91 1.43 -10.20
N LEU A 14 -8.93 0.37 -9.38
CA LEU A 14 -10.18 -0.25 -8.93
C LEU A 14 -11.00 0.68 -8.03
N GLY A 15 -10.35 1.40 -7.12
CA GLY A 15 -11.00 2.37 -6.24
C GLY A 15 -11.62 3.54 -7.01
N ALA A 16 -10.90 4.10 -7.99
CA ALA A 16 -11.40 5.17 -8.84
C ALA A 16 -12.57 4.71 -9.70
N MET A 17 -12.50 3.51 -10.28
CA MET A 17 -13.61 2.93 -11.05
C MET A 17 -14.86 2.72 -10.19
N ALA A 18 -14.69 2.11 -9.00
CA ALA A 18 -15.78 1.90 -8.05
C ALA A 18 -16.42 3.22 -7.60
N GLY A 19 -15.60 4.20 -7.19
CA GLY A 19 -16.10 5.48 -6.69
C GLY A 19 -16.70 6.37 -7.77
N PHE A 20 -16.21 6.31 -9.00
CA PHE A 20 -16.72 7.14 -10.09
C PHE A 20 -17.98 6.59 -10.74
N PHE A 21 -17.98 5.31 -11.14
CA PHE A 21 -19.11 4.71 -11.86
C PHE A 21 -20.24 4.31 -10.90
N GLY A 22 -19.93 3.88 -9.67
CA GLY A 22 -20.94 3.42 -8.73
C GLY A 22 -21.64 2.14 -9.18
N GLY A 23 -22.82 1.86 -8.61
CA GLY A 23 -23.70 0.77 -9.03
C GLY A 23 -23.05 -0.61 -8.94
N TRP A 24 -23.17 -1.40 -10.01
CA TRP A 24 -22.66 -2.77 -10.03
C TRP A 24 -21.13 -2.87 -10.00
N VAL A 25 -20.42 -1.92 -10.62
CA VAL A 25 -18.94 -1.87 -10.58
C VAL A 25 -18.47 -1.69 -9.14
N ASP A 26 -19.09 -0.75 -8.42
CA ASP A 26 -18.80 -0.52 -7.01
C ASP A 26 -19.07 -1.77 -6.16
N GLN A 27 -20.26 -2.35 -6.31
CA GLN A 27 -20.65 -3.54 -5.56
C GLN A 27 -19.70 -4.72 -5.81
N PHE A 28 -19.27 -4.96 -7.05
CA PHE A 28 -18.34 -6.03 -7.39
C PHE A 28 -16.95 -5.80 -6.78
N VAL A 29 -16.38 -4.59 -6.98
CA VAL A 29 -15.05 -4.25 -6.45
C VAL A 29 -15.04 -4.29 -4.93
N MET A 30 -16.07 -3.75 -4.28
CA MET A 30 -16.17 -3.76 -2.81
C MET A 30 -16.38 -5.16 -2.26
N ARG A 31 -17.15 -6.03 -2.94
CA ARG A 31 -17.25 -7.45 -2.55
C ARG A 31 -15.90 -8.17 -2.62
N LEU A 32 -15.14 -7.97 -3.70
CA LEU A 32 -13.80 -8.57 -3.82
C LEU A 32 -12.87 -8.06 -2.71
N THR A 33 -12.92 -6.76 -2.45
CA THR A 33 -12.18 -6.09 -1.37
C THR A 33 -12.53 -6.68 0.00
N ASP A 34 -13.82 -6.89 0.28
CA ASP A 34 -14.30 -7.42 1.55
C ASP A 34 -13.92 -8.88 1.75
N VAL A 35 -13.96 -9.69 0.69
CA VAL A 35 -13.48 -11.10 0.73
C VAL A 35 -11.99 -11.15 1.08
N LEU A 36 -11.16 -10.32 0.44
CA LEU A 36 -9.72 -10.29 0.72
C LEU A 36 -9.41 -9.80 2.14
N LEU A 37 -10.14 -8.80 2.63
CA LEU A 37 -9.92 -8.23 3.97
C LEU A 37 -10.55 -9.06 5.10
N ALA A 38 -11.46 -9.99 4.79
CA ALA A 38 -11.96 -10.96 5.76
C ALA A 38 -10.88 -11.95 6.20
N ILE A 39 -9.87 -12.19 5.34
CA ILE A 39 -8.73 -13.05 5.65
C ILE A 39 -7.64 -12.20 6.31
N PRO A 40 -7.06 -12.62 7.46
CA PRO A 40 -5.91 -11.94 8.03
C PRO A 40 -4.77 -11.84 7.01
N LEU A 41 -4.32 -10.62 6.70
CA LEU A 41 -3.37 -10.37 5.60
C LEU A 41 -2.10 -11.24 5.73
N ILE A 42 -1.56 -11.39 6.94
CA ILE A 42 -0.36 -12.21 7.14
C ILE A 42 -0.59 -13.69 6.81
N MET A 43 -1.78 -14.23 7.10
CA MET A 43 -2.15 -15.61 6.75
C MET A 43 -2.26 -15.78 5.23
N LEU A 44 -2.85 -14.79 4.57
CA LEU A 44 -2.93 -14.75 3.11
C LEU A 44 -1.53 -14.72 2.48
N LEU A 45 -0.63 -13.88 3.00
CA LEU A 45 0.74 -13.76 2.49
C LEU A 45 1.55 -15.04 2.70
N ILE A 46 1.48 -15.67 3.87
CA ILE A 46 2.18 -16.93 4.16
C ILE A 46 1.65 -18.04 3.24
N THR A 47 0.33 -18.15 3.10
CA THR A 47 -0.30 -19.15 2.23
C THR A 47 0.04 -18.94 0.77
N ALA A 48 -0.03 -17.70 0.28
CA ALA A 48 0.34 -17.40 -1.09
C ALA A 48 1.83 -17.64 -1.34
N ALA A 49 2.71 -17.19 -0.44
CA ALA A 49 4.16 -17.37 -0.59
C ALA A 49 4.59 -18.84 -0.54
N SER A 50 3.88 -19.70 0.21
CA SER A 50 4.20 -21.14 0.28
C SER A 50 3.80 -21.94 -0.95
N LEU A 51 2.86 -21.43 -1.76
CA LEU A 51 2.46 -22.04 -3.03
C LEU A 51 3.48 -21.81 -4.16
N PHE A 52 4.34 -20.80 -4.02
CA PHE A 52 5.33 -20.43 -5.02
C PHE A 52 6.75 -20.69 -4.52
N ARG A 53 7.72 -20.69 -5.43
CA ARG A 53 9.13 -20.73 -5.03
C ARG A 53 9.49 -19.40 -4.33
N PRO A 54 10.07 -19.44 -3.12
CA PRO A 54 10.52 -18.23 -2.43
C PRO A 54 11.55 -17.47 -3.27
N SER A 55 11.29 -16.19 -3.53
CA SER A 55 12.18 -15.30 -4.28
C SER A 55 11.77 -13.85 -4.07
N LEU A 56 12.67 -12.90 -4.33
CA LEU A 56 12.35 -11.46 -4.29
C LEU A 56 11.14 -11.12 -5.16
N GLN A 57 11.06 -11.70 -6.36
CA GLN A 57 9.95 -11.47 -7.29
C GLN A 57 8.63 -12.01 -6.74
N THR A 58 8.64 -13.24 -6.21
CA THR A 58 7.47 -13.85 -5.58
C THR A 58 6.98 -12.97 -4.42
N THR A 59 7.87 -12.52 -3.55
CA THR A 59 7.53 -11.66 -2.41
C THR A 59 6.91 -10.34 -2.87
N ILE A 60 7.48 -9.69 -3.90
CA ILE A 60 6.95 -8.45 -4.47
C ILE A 60 5.52 -8.64 -4.99
N ILE A 61 5.28 -9.71 -5.76
CA ILE A 61 3.97 -10.00 -6.37
C ILE A 61 2.94 -10.33 -5.30
N VAL A 62 3.28 -11.21 -4.35
CA VAL A 62 2.38 -11.66 -3.28
C VAL A 62 1.96 -10.48 -2.39
N ILE A 63 2.90 -9.64 -1.97
CA ILE A 63 2.58 -8.42 -1.21
C ILE A 63 1.72 -7.47 -2.08
N GLY A 64 2.12 -7.23 -3.32
CA GLY A 64 1.46 -6.29 -4.23
C GLY A 64 -0.01 -6.61 -4.51
N VAL A 65 -0.29 -7.86 -4.88
CA VAL A 65 -1.62 -8.32 -5.30
C VAL A 65 -2.54 -8.59 -4.10
N SER A 66 -2.00 -8.82 -2.91
CA SER A 66 -2.82 -9.09 -1.72
C SER A 66 -3.20 -7.82 -0.95
N SER A 67 -2.48 -6.71 -1.15
CA SER A 67 -2.55 -5.56 -0.23
C SER A 67 -3.28 -4.32 -0.80
N TRP A 68 -3.73 -4.35 -2.05
CA TRP A 68 -4.50 -3.26 -2.68
C TRP A 68 -5.88 -2.91 -2.08
N PRO A 69 -6.62 -3.82 -1.38
CA PRO A 69 -7.99 -3.53 -0.94
C PRO A 69 -8.15 -2.25 -0.10
N GLY A 70 -7.21 -2.00 0.83
CA GLY A 70 -7.23 -0.80 1.66
C GLY A 70 -7.12 0.49 0.83
N THR A 71 -6.19 0.52 -0.13
CA THR A 71 -6.02 1.65 -1.06
C THR A 71 -7.26 1.83 -1.93
N ALA A 72 -7.88 0.75 -2.41
CA ALA A 72 -9.11 0.85 -3.20
C ALA A 72 -10.27 1.48 -2.42
N ARG A 73 -10.48 1.10 -1.16
CA ARG A 73 -11.51 1.73 -0.31
C ARG A 73 -11.24 3.21 -0.09
N LEU A 74 -9.99 3.57 0.17
CA LEU A 74 -9.59 4.95 0.40
C LEU A 74 -9.85 5.81 -0.85
N VAL A 75 -9.35 5.37 -2.02
CA VAL A 75 -9.51 6.11 -3.27
C VAL A 75 -10.99 6.18 -3.67
N ARG A 76 -11.75 5.08 -3.50
CA ARG A 76 -13.19 5.07 -3.70
C ARG A 76 -13.89 6.15 -2.88
N GLY A 77 -13.61 6.20 -1.57
CA GLY A 77 -14.22 7.18 -0.68
C GLY A 77 -13.97 8.62 -1.14
N GLN A 78 -12.76 8.90 -1.61
CA GLN A 78 -12.36 10.20 -2.12
C GLN A 78 -13.06 10.55 -3.44
N PHE A 79 -13.14 9.59 -4.36
CA PHE A 79 -13.87 9.77 -5.62
C PHE A 79 -15.37 10.00 -5.38
N LEU A 80 -15.99 9.27 -4.44
CA LEU A 80 -17.39 9.51 -4.06
C LEU A 80 -17.60 10.90 -3.46
N ALA A 81 -16.70 11.35 -2.60
CA ALA A 81 -16.77 12.68 -1.98
C ALA A 81 -16.62 13.80 -3.01
N LEU A 82 -15.66 13.67 -3.94
CA LEU A 82 -15.38 14.68 -4.96
C LEU A 82 -16.43 14.70 -6.08
N LYS A 83 -16.97 13.54 -6.47
CA LYS A 83 -17.96 13.41 -7.55
C LYS A 83 -19.21 14.26 -7.33
N ASN A 84 -19.58 14.51 -6.08
CA ASN A 84 -20.77 15.26 -5.70
C ASN A 84 -20.51 16.76 -5.46
N GLN A 85 -19.30 17.26 -5.73
CA GLN A 85 -18.98 18.69 -5.56
C GLN A 85 -19.43 19.55 -6.76
N GLU A 86 -19.68 20.83 -6.49
CA GLU A 86 -20.21 21.79 -7.46
C GLU A 86 -19.34 21.91 -8.72
N PHE A 87 -18.01 21.86 -8.60
CA PHE A 87 -17.11 21.94 -9.76
C PHE A 87 -17.31 20.75 -10.73
N VAL A 88 -17.65 19.56 -10.21
CA VAL A 88 -17.95 18.38 -11.04
C VAL A 88 -19.30 18.54 -11.73
N THR A 89 -20.30 19.05 -11.01
CA THR A 89 -21.62 19.36 -11.58
C THR A 89 -21.52 20.40 -12.69
N ALA A 90 -20.73 21.47 -12.47
CA ALA A 90 -20.46 22.49 -13.48
C ALA A 90 -19.74 21.92 -14.71
N ALA A 91 -18.71 21.08 -14.51
CA ALA A 91 -18.01 20.42 -15.61
C ALA A 91 -18.95 19.52 -16.44
N ARG A 92 -19.86 18.78 -15.80
CA ARG A 92 -20.90 17.98 -16.48
C ARG A 92 -21.87 18.87 -17.27
N ALA A 93 -22.31 19.99 -16.68
CA ALA A 93 -23.21 20.93 -17.35
C ALA A 93 -22.56 21.56 -18.61
N MET A 94 -21.23 21.72 -18.60
CA MET A 94 -20.45 22.16 -19.77
C MET A 94 -20.17 21.03 -20.79
N GLY A 95 -20.76 19.84 -20.62
CA GLY A 95 -20.63 18.72 -21.56
C GLY A 95 -19.32 17.94 -21.43
N ALA A 96 -18.57 18.06 -20.33
CA ALA A 96 -17.36 17.27 -20.13
C ALA A 96 -17.70 15.77 -20.04
N ASN A 97 -17.00 14.96 -20.84
CA ASN A 97 -17.18 13.51 -20.79
C ASN A 97 -16.64 12.92 -19.46
N PRO A 98 -17.06 11.71 -19.07
CA PRO A 98 -16.72 11.16 -17.75
C PRO A 98 -15.22 10.92 -17.55
N VAL A 99 -14.50 10.53 -18.61
CA VAL A 99 -13.04 10.31 -18.58
C VAL A 99 -12.30 11.62 -18.33
N ARG A 100 -12.72 12.71 -18.98
CA ARG A 100 -12.18 14.05 -18.80
C ARG A 100 -12.41 14.54 -17.36
N ILE A 101 -13.60 14.29 -16.81
CA ILE A 101 -13.90 14.62 -15.41
C ILE A 101 -12.98 13.87 -14.45
N MET A 102 -12.80 12.56 -14.66
CA MET A 102 -11.88 11.77 -13.85
C MET A 102 -10.45 12.30 -13.93
N ALA A 103 -9.92 12.47 -15.15
CA ALA A 103 -8.50 12.79 -15.36
C ALA A 103 -8.14 14.25 -15.02
N GLN A 104 -9.03 15.20 -15.28
CA GLN A 104 -8.73 16.64 -15.11
C GLN A 104 -9.24 17.21 -13.78
N HIS A 105 -10.22 16.56 -13.14
CA HIS A 105 -10.83 17.09 -11.92
C HIS A 105 -10.67 16.16 -10.72
N LEU A 106 -11.08 14.89 -10.79
CA LEU A 106 -11.04 14.02 -9.61
C LEU A 106 -9.63 13.50 -9.29
N PHE A 107 -8.91 13.03 -10.30
CA PHE A 107 -7.57 12.45 -10.11
C PHE A 107 -6.57 13.47 -9.54
N PRO A 108 -6.45 14.70 -10.07
CA PRO A 108 -5.55 15.70 -9.50
C PRO A 108 -5.89 16.05 -8.04
N ASN A 109 -7.18 16.12 -7.70
CA ASN A 109 -7.64 16.38 -6.33
C ASN A 109 -7.42 15.20 -5.36
N THR A 110 -7.20 13.99 -5.87
CA THR A 110 -6.88 12.80 -5.07
C THR A 110 -5.39 12.47 -5.01
N LEU A 111 -4.54 13.17 -5.77
CA LEU A 111 -3.09 12.93 -5.75
C LEU A 111 -2.48 13.12 -4.36
N ALA A 112 -2.92 14.15 -3.62
CA ALA A 112 -2.39 14.44 -2.29
C ALA A 112 -2.52 13.23 -1.36
N ILE A 113 -3.73 12.66 -1.26
CA ILE A 113 -3.97 11.51 -0.40
C ILE A 113 -3.34 10.22 -0.94
N ILE A 114 -3.23 10.06 -2.26
CA ILE A 114 -2.51 8.94 -2.89
C ILE A 114 -1.02 8.98 -2.55
N ILE A 115 -0.38 10.15 -2.59
CA ILE A 115 1.04 10.34 -2.26
C ILE A 115 1.27 9.97 -0.80
N VAL A 116 0.48 10.52 0.13
CA VAL A 116 0.58 10.20 1.57
C VAL A 116 0.39 8.70 1.81
N GLN A 117 -0.63 8.11 1.19
CA GLN A 117 -0.93 6.69 1.32
C GLN A 117 0.21 5.80 0.80
N SER A 118 0.89 6.21 -0.27
CA SER A 118 2.05 5.48 -0.81
C SER A 118 3.21 5.41 0.18
N THR A 119 3.45 6.47 0.95
CA THR A 119 4.50 6.52 1.95
C THR A 119 4.22 5.57 3.11
N ILE A 120 2.97 5.55 3.58
CA ILE A 120 2.52 4.60 4.61
C ILE A 120 2.71 3.15 4.12
N TRP A 121 2.36 2.86 2.86
CA TRP A 121 2.57 1.54 2.29
C TRP A 121 4.02 1.11 2.16
N LEU A 122 4.96 2.04 2.01
CA LEU A 122 6.40 1.70 2.03
C LEU A 122 6.80 1.10 3.38
N SER A 123 6.37 1.73 4.47
CA SER A 123 6.58 1.23 5.83
C SER A 123 6.01 -0.17 6.01
N TYR A 124 4.76 -0.38 5.62
CA TYR A 124 4.12 -1.70 5.72
C TYR A 124 4.81 -2.76 4.86
N ALA A 125 5.17 -2.43 3.61
CA ALA A 125 5.82 -3.37 2.71
C ALA A 125 7.18 -3.85 3.24
N ILE A 126 7.95 -2.97 3.90
CA ILE A 126 9.22 -3.34 4.54
C ILE A 126 8.98 -4.34 5.67
N ILE A 127 8.00 -4.10 6.53
CA ILE A 127 7.67 -5.01 7.63
C ILE A 127 7.19 -6.36 7.10
N LEU A 128 6.33 -6.36 6.08
CA LEU A 128 5.80 -7.60 5.47
C LEU A 128 6.90 -8.41 4.77
N GLU A 129 7.78 -7.75 4.02
CA GLU A 129 8.92 -8.40 3.38
C GLU A 129 9.86 -9.00 4.45
N ALA A 130 10.23 -8.20 5.46
CA ALA A 130 11.09 -8.67 6.54
C ALA A 130 10.47 -9.85 7.29
N SER A 131 9.14 -9.82 7.52
CA SER A 131 8.41 -10.92 8.17
C SER A 131 8.42 -12.20 7.33
N LEU A 132 8.17 -12.10 6.02
CA LEU A 132 8.19 -13.26 5.13
C LEU A 132 9.61 -13.83 4.97
N SER A 133 10.60 -12.97 4.81
CA SER A 133 12.02 -13.34 4.72
C SER A 133 12.49 -14.01 6.02
N TYR A 134 12.11 -13.46 7.18
CA TYR A 134 12.39 -14.07 8.49
C TYR A 134 11.77 -15.48 8.63
N LEU A 135 10.59 -15.70 8.06
CA LEU A 135 9.93 -17.02 8.00
C LEU A 135 10.50 -17.95 6.93
N GLY A 136 11.51 -17.52 6.15
CA GLY A 136 12.09 -18.28 5.04
C GLY A 136 11.22 -18.34 3.78
N LEU A 137 10.12 -17.58 3.73
CA LEU A 137 9.18 -17.51 2.60
C LEU A 137 9.43 -16.30 1.69
N GLY A 138 10.37 -15.44 2.08
CA GLY A 138 10.70 -14.21 1.38
C GLY A 138 11.88 -14.34 0.42
N VAL A 139 12.71 -13.30 0.42
CA VAL A 139 13.96 -13.23 -0.35
C VAL A 139 14.87 -14.38 0.07
N GLN A 140 15.60 -14.96 -0.89
CA GLN A 140 16.52 -16.06 -0.63
C GLN A 140 17.97 -15.64 -0.88
N ILE A 141 18.90 -16.32 -0.20
CA ILE A 141 20.35 -16.24 -0.49
C ILE A 141 20.58 -16.54 -1.98
N PRO A 142 21.44 -15.80 -2.71
CA PRO A 142 22.48 -14.88 -2.23
C PRO A 142 22.05 -13.43 -2.03
N THR A 143 20.77 -13.09 -2.24
CA THR A 143 20.31 -11.70 -2.06
C THR A 143 20.10 -11.41 -0.57
N PRO A 144 20.82 -10.42 0.01
CA PRO A 144 20.63 -10.07 1.42
C PRO A 144 19.30 -9.34 1.61
N SER A 145 18.56 -9.71 2.66
CA SER A 145 17.40 -8.97 3.18
C SER A 145 17.52 -8.83 4.69
N TRP A 146 16.97 -7.76 5.27
CA TRP A 146 17.00 -7.59 6.73
C TRP A 146 16.22 -8.69 7.46
N GLY A 147 15.18 -9.25 6.85
CA GLY A 147 14.46 -10.40 7.40
C GLY A 147 15.33 -11.65 7.50
N ASN A 148 16.12 -11.96 6.46
CA ASN A 148 17.04 -13.10 6.50
C ASN A 148 18.16 -12.87 7.52
N MET A 149 18.69 -11.65 7.60
CA MET A 149 19.71 -11.30 8.61
C MET A 149 19.18 -11.50 10.04
N LEU A 150 17.91 -11.15 10.30
CA LEU A 150 17.25 -11.43 11.57
C LEU A 150 17.08 -12.93 11.82
N GLN A 151 16.75 -13.71 10.79
CA GLN A 151 16.60 -15.16 10.89
C GLN A 151 17.93 -15.83 11.26
N ASP A 152 19.01 -15.44 10.61
CA ASP A 152 20.37 -15.93 10.89
C ASP A 152 20.84 -15.48 12.28
N GLY A 153 20.67 -14.18 12.59
CA GLY A 153 21.05 -13.61 13.87
C GLY A 153 20.32 -14.25 15.06
N GLN A 154 19.07 -14.71 14.89
CA GLN A 154 18.34 -15.43 15.94
C GLN A 154 19.02 -16.75 16.30
N ARG A 155 19.55 -17.49 15.32
CA ARG A 155 20.26 -18.75 15.58
C ARG A 155 21.57 -18.50 16.34
N GLU A 156 22.27 -17.44 15.94
CA GLU A 156 23.55 -17.04 16.54
C GLU A 156 23.42 -16.33 17.90
N LEU A 157 22.19 -15.97 18.29
CA LEU A 157 21.90 -15.32 19.56
C LEU A 157 22.32 -16.20 20.76
N LEU A 158 22.13 -17.51 20.62
CA LEU A 158 22.49 -18.51 21.64
C LEU A 158 24.01 -18.62 21.84
N PHE A 159 24.80 -18.20 20.85
CA PHE A 159 26.26 -18.15 20.89
C PHE A 159 26.80 -16.77 21.27
N GLY A 160 25.93 -15.85 21.69
CA GLY A 160 26.29 -14.51 22.17
C GLY A 160 26.37 -13.43 21.09
N ALA A 161 26.04 -13.74 19.83
CA ALA A 161 26.13 -12.81 18.70
C ALA A 161 24.88 -11.90 18.57
N TRP A 162 24.50 -11.22 19.66
CA TRP A 162 23.28 -10.40 19.72
C TRP A 162 23.23 -9.28 18.68
N TRP A 163 24.38 -8.77 18.23
CA TRP A 163 24.48 -7.70 17.23
C TRP A 163 23.93 -8.09 15.87
N LEU A 164 23.97 -9.38 15.51
CA LEU A 164 23.42 -9.91 14.26
C LEU A 164 21.89 -9.77 14.20
N THR A 165 21.22 -9.70 15.36
CA THR A 165 19.78 -9.42 15.44
C THR A 165 19.52 -7.92 15.64
N LEU A 166 20.29 -7.25 16.49
CA LEU A 166 20.04 -5.85 16.86
C LEU A 166 20.16 -4.90 15.67
N PHE A 167 21.24 -5.00 14.88
CA PHE A 167 21.48 -4.02 13.80
C PHE A 167 20.45 -4.11 12.66
N PRO A 168 20.09 -5.29 12.13
CA PRO A 168 19.01 -5.40 11.17
C PRO A 168 17.66 -4.93 11.72
N GLY A 169 17.37 -5.24 12.99
CA GLY A 169 16.14 -4.78 13.67
C GLY A 169 16.08 -3.25 13.78
N LEU A 170 17.19 -2.61 14.18
CA LEU A 170 17.31 -1.16 14.22
C LEU A 170 17.21 -0.53 12.83
N ALA A 171 17.80 -1.14 11.80
CA ALA A 171 17.70 -0.67 10.43
C ALA A 171 16.25 -0.67 9.93
N ILE A 172 15.50 -1.76 10.18
CA ILE A 172 14.06 -1.82 9.89
C ILE A 172 13.32 -0.72 10.67
N PHE A 173 13.55 -0.63 11.98
CA PHE A 173 12.87 0.33 12.86
C PHE A 173 13.08 1.78 12.38
N LEU A 174 14.33 2.20 12.18
CA LEU A 174 14.65 3.56 11.76
C LEU A 174 14.07 3.86 10.38
N THR A 175 14.16 2.92 9.44
CA THR A 175 13.64 3.12 8.08
C THR A 175 12.12 3.27 8.09
N VAL A 176 11.41 2.37 8.80
CA VAL A 176 9.95 2.43 8.97
C VAL A 176 9.55 3.74 9.66
N LEU A 177 10.25 4.14 10.71
CA LEU A 177 10.00 5.38 11.42
C LEU A 177 10.17 6.59 10.48
N SER A 178 11.27 6.65 9.72
CA SER A 178 11.53 7.74 8.77
C SER A 178 10.44 7.85 7.70
N PHE A 179 9.97 6.74 7.13
CA PHE A 179 8.88 6.78 6.16
C PHE A 179 7.54 7.19 6.78
N ASN A 180 7.24 6.75 8.01
CA ASN A 180 6.02 7.22 8.69
C ASN A 180 6.07 8.73 8.95
N LEU A 181 7.18 9.24 9.50
CA LEU A 181 7.36 10.67 9.74
C LEU A 181 7.31 11.49 8.44
N LEU A 182 7.88 10.98 7.34
CA LEU A 182 7.75 11.59 6.02
C LEU A 182 6.29 11.61 5.55
N GLY A 183 5.54 10.54 5.80
CA GLY A 183 4.11 10.46 5.47
C GLY A 183 3.29 11.49 6.23
N ASP A 184 3.55 11.65 7.53
CA ASP A 184 2.89 12.66 8.37
C ASP A 184 3.25 14.08 7.91
N GLY A 185 4.54 14.37 7.67
CA GLY A 185 4.96 15.68 7.16
C GLY A 185 4.37 16.01 5.78
N LEU A 186 4.29 15.03 4.87
CA LEU A 186 3.63 15.19 3.58
C LEU A 186 2.13 15.45 3.74
N ARG A 187 1.48 14.75 4.68
CA ARG A 187 0.06 14.94 4.97
C ARG A 187 -0.21 16.35 5.47
N ASP A 188 0.61 16.85 6.40
CA ASP A 188 0.48 18.18 6.96
C ASP A 188 0.72 19.27 5.90
N ALA A 189 1.71 19.08 5.02
CA ALA A 189 1.99 20.00 3.92
C ALA A 189 0.90 20.04 2.85
N LEU A 190 0.18 18.92 2.67
CA LEU A 190 -0.87 18.76 1.66
C LEU A 190 -2.28 18.99 2.21
N ASP A 191 -2.46 19.18 3.53
CA ASP A 191 -3.76 19.51 4.12
C ASP A 191 -4.14 20.98 3.82
N PRO A 192 -5.18 21.25 3.01
CA PRO A 192 -5.59 22.60 2.66
C PRO A 192 -6.11 23.43 3.85
N ARG A 193 -6.42 22.79 4.98
CA ARG A 193 -7.06 23.44 6.14
C ARG A 193 -6.10 24.29 6.97
N HIS A 194 -4.79 24.19 6.76
CA HIS A 194 -3.79 25.02 7.45
C HIS A 194 -3.58 26.41 6.83
N GLN A 195 -4.19 26.70 5.68
CA GLN A 195 -4.06 28.02 5.02
C GLN A 195 -5.20 29.01 5.36
N ARG A 196 -6.12 28.68 6.28
CA ARG A 196 -7.26 29.53 6.68
C ARG A 196 -7.18 30.09 8.11
N ARG A 197 -6.00 30.16 8.72
CA ARG A 197 -5.77 30.86 9.99
C ARG A 197 -4.70 31.91 9.84
#